data_AF-A0A958EYR0-F1
#
_entry.id   AF-A0A958EYR0-F1
#
_cell.length_a   1.000
_cell.length_b   1.000
_cell.length_c   1.000
_cell.angle_alpha   90.00
_cell.angle_beta   90.00
_cell.angle_gamma   90.00
#
_symmetry.space_group_name_H-M   'P 1'
#
loop_
_entity.id
_entity.type
_entity.pdbx_description
1 polymer ?
#
loop_
_entity_poly.entity_id
_entity_poly.type
_entity_poly.pdbx_seq_one_letter_code
_entity_poly.pdbx_strand_id
1 'polypeptide(L)'
;LELSPADSAVMEEIINDLHYLGYLIEPFGKNAFVIQGTPADVDAGNEKHVIDILLEQYKHFNPELKFSKREKLIRSLARQQSIKAGTRLTQKEMQQLVNDLFACEQPNINPDGNPTYLEFKQEQLERMFGK
;
A
#
# COMPACT_ATOMS: atom_id res chain seq x y z
N LEU A 1 -20.46 -5.09 -6.43
CA LEU A 1 -19.40 -4.41 -7.20
C LEU A 1 -19.46 -4.92 -8.64
N GLU A 2 -19.63 -4.06 -9.63
CA GLU A 2 -19.52 -4.44 -11.05
C GLU A 2 -18.21 -3.91 -11.60
N LEU A 3 -17.49 -4.76 -12.33
CA LEU A 3 -16.15 -4.50 -12.86
C LEU A 3 -16.13 -4.61 -14.39
N SER A 4 -15.13 -4.02 -15.03
CA SER A 4 -14.87 -4.28 -16.45
C SER A 4 -14.44 -5.74 -16.65
N PRO A 5 -14.54 -6.32 -17.87
CA PRO A 5 -14.06 -7.68 -18.12
C PRO A 5 -12.56 -7.85 -17.81
N ALA A 6 -11.76 -6.80 -18.04
CA ALA A 6 -10.33 -6.83 -17.73
C ALA A 6 -10.09 -6.83 -16.21
N ASP A 7 -10.82 -5.99 -15.48
CA ASP A 7 -10.71 -5.92 -14.01
C ASP A 7 -11.26 -7.16 -13.32
N SER A 8 -12.29 -7.78 -13.90
CA SER A 8 -12.85 -9.04 -13.41
C SER A 8 -11.83 -10.17 -13.51
N ALA A 9 -11.10 -10.26 -14.62
CA ALA A 9 -10.03 -11.24 -14.78
C ALA A 9 -8.88 -11.02 -13.76
N VAL A 10 -8.51 -9.76 -13.50
CA VAL A 10 -7.52 -9.43 -12.47
C VAL A 10 -8.05 -9.76 -11.07
N MET A 11 -9.32 -9.44 -10.79
CA MET A 11 -9.97 -9.75 -9.51
C MET A 11 -9.97 -11.25 -9.24
N GLU A 12 -10.37 -12.08 -10.22
CA GLU A 12 -10.33 -13.55 -10.09
C GLU A 12 -8.93 -14.09 -9.81
N GLU A 13 -7.90 -13.46 -10.36
CA GLU A 13 -6.51 -13.85 -10.14
C GLU A 13 -6.04 -13.57 -8.69
N ILE A 14 -6.48 -12.45 -8.11
CA ILE A 14 -5.99 -11.97 -6.80
C ILE A 14 -6.97 -12.19 -5.65
N ILE A 15 -8.18 -12.71 -5.90
CA ILE A 15 -9.25 -12.82 -4.89
C ILE A 15 -8.83 -13.63 -3.67
N ASN A 16 -8.09 -14.73 -3.88
CA ASN A 16 -7.57 -15.55 -2.80
C ASN A 16 -6.52 -14.79 -1.97
N ASP A 17 -5.68 -13.99 -2.63
CA ASP A 17 -4.71 -13.16 -1.93
C ASP A 17 -5.42 -12.05 -1.12
N LEU A 18 -6.48 -11.44 -1.66
CA LEU A 18 -7.31 -10.48 -0.95
C LEU A 18 -7.97 -11.07 0.31
N HIS A 19 -8.34 -12.35 0.30
CA HIS A 19 -8.83 -13.05 1.50
C HIS A 19 -7.81 -13.09 2.63
N TYR A 20 -6.52 -13.35 2.32
CA TYR A 20 -5.45 -13.30 3.33
C TYR A 20 -5.25 -11.91 3.93
N LEU A 21 -5.71 -10.88 3.20
CA LEU A 21 -5.56 -9.49 3.58
C LEU A 21 -6.79 -8.98 4.35
N GLY A 22 -7.78 -9.83 4.61
CA GLY A 22 -8.98 -9.51 5.38
C GLY A 22 -10.16 -9.02 4.54
N TYR A 23 -10.07 -9.04 3.21
CA TYR A 23 -11.22 -8.80 2.34
C TYR A 23 -12.01 -10.09 2.20
N LEU A 24 -13.33 -10.04 2.35
CA LEU A 24 -14.22 -11.16 2.06
C LEU A 24 -15.00 -10.81 0.79
N ILE A 25 -14.50 -11.29 -0.35
CA ILE A 25 -15.06 -10.99 -1.67
C ILE A 25 -15.42 -12.30 -2.36
N GLU A 26 -16.60 -12.36 -2.94
CA GLU A 26 -17.12 -13.54 -3.64
C GLU A 26 -17.63 -13.17 -5.05
N PRO A 27 -17.44 -14.04 -6.06
CA PRO A 27 -18.03 -13.84 -7.38
C PRO A 27 -19.57 -13.92 -7.33
N PHE A 28 -20.24 -13.03 -8.06
CA PHE A 28 -21.70 -12.95 -8.18
C PHE A 28 -22.10 -12.69 -9.64
N GLY A 29 -21.80 -13.65 -10.51
CA GLY A 29 -22.01 -13.54 -11.95
C GLY A 29 -20.71 -13.28 -12.71
N LYS A 30 -20.82 -12.86 -13.97
CA LYS A 30 -19.67 -12.84 -14.90
C LYS A 30 -18.63 -11.75 -14.61
N ASN A 31 -19.09 -10.54 -14.28
CA ASN A 31 -18.22 -9.39 -14.01
C ASN A 31 -18.65 -8.67 -12.71
N ALA A 32 -19.31 -9.40 -11.82
CA ALA A 32 -19.90 -8.84 -10.62
C ALA A 32 -19.42 -9.64 -9.40
N PHE A 33 -19.14 -8.92 -8.32
CA PHE A 33 -18.57 -9.44 -7.09
C PHE A 33 -19.32 -8.85 -5.89
N VAL A 34 -19.48 -9.65 -4.85
CA VAL A 34 -20.07 -9.24 -3.58
C VAL A 34 -18.95 -9.08 -2.55
N ILE A 35 -18.92 -7.92 -1.89
CA ILE A 35 -18.02 -7.65 -0.77
C ILE A 35 -18.83 -7.93 0.50
N GLN A 36 -18.51 -9.02 1.18
CA GLN A 36 -19.10 -9.43 2.46
C GLN A 36 -18.37 -8.80 3.66
N GLY A 37 -17.13 -8.37 3.46
CA GLY A 37 -16.32 -7.77 4.51
C GLY A 37 -15.05 -7.13 3.97
N THR A 38 -14.58 -6.14 4.71
CA THR A 38 -13.31 -5.46 4.45
C THR A 38 -12.45 -5.45 5.72
N PRO A 39 -11.13 -5.26 5.57
CA PRO A 39 -10.24 -5.01 6.69
C PRO A 39 -10.71 -3.82 7.54
N ALA A 40 -10.36 -3.81 8.83
CA ALA A 40 -10.83 -2.84 9.82
C ALA A 40 -10.35 -1.40 9.56
N ASP A 41 -9.34 -1.25 8.73
CA ASP A 41 -8.70 -0.01 8.30
C ASP A 41 -9.27 0.54 6.98
N VAL A 42 -10.29 -0.12 6.41
CA VAL A 42 -11.11 0.42 5.32
C VAL A 42 -12.38 1.07 5.90
N ASP A 43 -12.54 2.37 5.68
CA ASP A 43 -13.74 3.09 6.07
C ASP A 43 -14.99 2.54 5.37
N ALA A 44 -16.06 2.34 6.13
CA ALA A 44 -17.35 1.89 5.60
C ALA A 44 -17.88 2.85 4.51
N GLY A 45 -18.31 2.30 3.39
CA GLY A 45 -18.73 3.04 2.19
C GLY A 45 -17.61 3.36 1.20
N ASN A 46 -16.35 3.08 1.53
CA ASN A 46 -15.20 3.30 0.65
C ASN A 46 -14.68 2.03 -0.03
N GLU A 47 -15.33 0.89 0.21
CA GLU A 47 -14.87 -0.45 -0.18
C GLU A 47 -14.65 -0.54 -1.70
N LYS A 48 -15.62 -0.05 -2.47
CA LYS A 48 -15.54 -0.04 -3.93
C LYS A 48 -14.33 0.77 -4.42
N HIS A 49 -14.15 1.97 -3.90
CA HIS A 49 -13.08 2.86 -4.34
C HIS A 49 -11.70 2.30 -4.02
N VAL A 50 -11.54 1.70 -2.83
CA VAL A 50 -10.31 1.02 -2.43
C VAL A 50 -10.00 -0.15 -3.36
N ILE A 51 -11.00 -0.97 -3.70
CA ILE A 51 -10.80 -2.07 -4.65
C ILE A 51 -10.45 -1.57 -6.05
N ASP A 52 -11.13 -0.53 -6.55
CA ASP A 52 -10.85 0.04 -7.86
C ASP A 52 -9.40 0.55 -7.92
N ILE A 53 -8.94 1.29 -6.89
CA ILE A 53 -7.54 1.74 -6.80
C ILE A 53 -6.56 0.55 -6.76
N LEU A 54 -6.89 -0.50 -6.01
CA LEU A 54 -6.02 -1.67 -5.87
C LEU A 54 -5.84 -2.37 -7.22
N LEU A 55 -6.93 -2.54 -7.97
CA LEU A 55 -6.91 -3.15 -9.31
C LEU A 55 -6.10 -2.29 -10.30
N GLU A 56 -6.31 -0.97 -10.29
CA GLU A 56 -5.51 -0.03 -11.10
C GLU A 56 -4.02 -0.13 -10.76
N GLN A 57 -3.66 -0.09 -9.48
CA GLN A 57 -2.25 -0.21 -9.06
C GLN A 57 -1.65 -1.55 -9.46
N TYR A 58 -2.39 -2.65 -9.31
CA TYR A 58 -1.94 -3.99 -9.70
C TYR A 58 -1.63 -4.07 -11.21
N LYS A 59 -2.49 -3.49 -12.05
CA LYS A 59 -2.30 -3.42 -13.50
C LYS A 59 -1.10 -2.56 -13.91
N HIS A 60 -0.83 -1.48 -13.18
CA HIS A 60 0.17 -0.46 -13.53
C HIS A 60 1.54 -0.62 -12.84
N PHE A 61 1.87 -1.79 -12.28
CA PHE A 61 3.23 -2.03 -11.77
C PHE A 61 4.29 -1.96 -12.88
N ASN A 62 5.43 -1.34 -12.56
CA ASN A 62 6.53 -1.13 -13.49
C ASN A 62 6.97 -2.48 -14.12
N PRO A 63 6.87 -2.65 -15.45
CA PRO A 63 7.24 -3.89 -16.13
C PRO A 63 8.74 -4.22 -16.04
N GLU A 64 9.60 -3.24 -15.75
CA GLU A 64 11.04 -3.45 -15.56
C GLU A 64 11.37 -4.15 -14.23
N LEU A 65 10.49 -4.05 -13.24
CA LEU A 65 10.63 -4.73 -11.95
C LEU A 65 9.78 -6.00 -11.97
N LYS A 66 10.44 -7.16 -12.07
CA LYS A 66 9.77 -8.48 -12.04
C LYS A 66 9.32 -8.83 -10.62
N PHE A 67 8.25 -8.18 -10.15
CA PHE A 67 7.60 -8.52 -8.90
C PHE A 67 6.69 -9.74 -9.05
N SER A 68 6.68 -10.60 -8.03
CA SER A 68 5.67 -11.65 -7.93
C SER A 68 4.26 -11.04 -7.76
N LYS A 69 3.22 -11.80 -8.08
CA LYS A 69 1.81 -11.37 -7.93
C LYS A 69 1.51 -10.92 -6.50
N ARG A 70 1.91 -11.75 -5.53
CA ARG A 70 1.80 -11.47 -4.10
C ARG A 70 2.50 -10.17 -3.70
N GLU A 71 3.70 -9.94 -4.24
CA GLU A 71 4.47 -8.74 -3.94
C GLU A 71 3.84 -7.47 -4.52
N LYS A 72 3.29 -7.52 -5.74
CA LYS A 72 2.51 -6.40 -6.30
C LYS A 72 1.32 -6.05 -5.41
N LEU A 73 0.60 -7.05 -4.94
CA LEU A 73 -0.55 -6.84 -4.07
C LEU A 73 -0.19 -6.22 -2.72
N ILE A 74 0.82 -6.76 -2.04
CA ILE A 74 1.31 -6.23 -0.75
C ILE A 74 1.75 -4.77 -0.92
N ARG A 75 2.41 -4.43 -2.02
CA ARG A 75 2.84 -3.06 -2.33
C ARG A 75 1.66 -2.13 -2.58
N SER A 76 0.63 -2.56 -3.31
CA SER A 76 -0.61 -1.79 -3.50
C SER A 76 -1.27 -1.49 -2.16
N LEU A 77 -1.40 -2.51 -1.30
CA LEU A 77 -1.96 -2.33 0.03
C LEU A 77 -1.13 -1.41 0.90
N ALA A 78 0.19 -1.58 0.94
CA ALA A 78 1.07 -0.70 1.72
C ALA A 78 0.92 0.76 1.30
N ARG A 79 0.72 1.04 0.00
CA ARG A 79 0.42 2.38 -0.51
C ARG A 79 -0.98 2.88 -0.13
N GLN A 80 -1.96 2.00 -0.06
CA GLN A 80 -3.31 2.34 0.40
C GLN A 80 -3.34 2.63 1.90
N GLN A 81 -2.59 1.87 2.70
CA GLN A 81 -2.54 1.99 4.16
C GLN A 81 -1.49 2.97 4.68
N SER A 82 -0.67 3.54 3.81
CA SER A 82 0.31 4.55 4.21
C SER A 82 -0.36 5.83 4.72
N ILE A 83 0.26 6.44 5.73
CA ILE A 83 -0.09 7.78 6.20
C ILE A 83 0.02 8.76 5.02
N LYS A 84 -1.09 9.43 4.69
CA LYS A 84 -1.16 10.30 3.52
C LYS A 84 -0.40 11.60 3.73
N ALA A 85 0.14 12.13 2.63
CA ALA A 85 0.78 13.43 2.64
C ALA A 85 -0.18 14.50 3.20
N GLY A 86 0.34 15.37 4.09
CA GLY A 86 -0.45 16.41 4.75
C GLY A 86 -1.20 15.97 6.01
N THR A 87 -1.16 14.68 6.37
CA THR A 87 -1.70 14.20 7.66
C THR A 87 -0.91 14.81 8.81
N ARG A 88 -1.60 15.48 9.74
CA ARG A 88 -0.99 16.00 10.96
C ARG A 88 -0.85 14.87 11.97
N LEU A 89 0.37 14.65 12.46
CA LEU A 89 0.67 13.66 13.48
C LEU A 89 0.96 14.34 14.82
N THR A 90 0.53 13.69 15.89
CA THR A 90 0.94 14.00 17.26
C THR A 90 2.38 13.52 17.52
N GLN A 91 3.02 14.06 18.56
CA GLN A 91 4.34 13.61 19.01
C GLN A 91 4.40 12.09 19.24
N LYS A 92 3.34 11.52 19.83
CA LYS A 92 3.26 10.08 20.11
C LYS A 92 3.21 9.25 18.82
N GLU A 93 2.40 9.68 17.84
CA GLU A 93 2.30 9.00 16.54
C GLU A 93 3.60 9.10 15.74
N MET A 94 4.26 10.26 15.77
CA MET A 94 5.58 10.42 15.14
C MET A 94 6.62 9.48 15.75
N GLN A 95 6.68 9.39 17.08
CA GLN A 95 7.60 8.47 17.75
C GLN A 95 7.31 7.01 17.41
N GLN A 96 6.03 6.62 17.38
CA GLN A 96 5.64 5.27 17.01
C GLN A 96 6.03 4.94 15.57
N LEU A 97 5.78 5.86 14.62
CA LEU A 97 6.15 5.68 13.21
C LEU A 97 7.65 5.45 13.03
N VAL A 98 8.48 6.21 13.76
CA VAL A 98 9.94 6.04 13.73
C VAL A 98 10.36 4.70 14.33
N ASN A 99 9.74 4.29 15.44
CA ASN A 99 10.02 3.00 16.06
C ASN A 99 9.66 1.84 15.12
N ASP A 100 8.48 1.91 14.49
CA ASP A 100 8.00 0.89 13.55
C ASP A 100 8.90 0.82 12.30
N LEU A 101 9.34 1.97 11.79
CA LEU A 101 10.28 2.03 10.67
C LEU A 101 11.57 1.29 11.00
N PHE A 102 12.19 1.57 12.15
CA PHE A 102 13.45 0.94 12.54
C PHE A 102 13.30 -0.50 13.06
N ALA A 103 12.07 -0.98 13.25
CA ALA A 103 11.78 -2.40 13.49
C ALA A 103 11.71 -3.23 12.20
N CYS A 104 11.58 -2.61 11.03
CA CYS A 104 11.60 -3.29 9.74
C CYS A 104 12.99 -3.87 9.41
N GLU A 105 13.01 -4.97 8.64
CA GLU A 105 14.27 -5.57 8.17
C GLU A 105 15.08 -4.62 7.25
N GLN A 106 14.39 -3.81 6.46
CA GLN A 106 14.99 -2.85 5.51
C GLN A 106 14.41 -1.44 5.70
N PRO A 107 14.86 -0.68 6.71
CA PRO A 107 14.29 0.64 7.01
C PRO A 107 14.70 1.72 5.98
N ASN A 108 15.82 1.53 5.27
CA ASN A 108 16.46 2.59 4.49
C ASN A 108 15.87 2.78 3.09
N ILE A 109 15.10 1.80 2.60
CA ILE A 109 14.59 1.77 1.22
C ILE A 109 13.09 1.50 1.28
N ASN A 110 12.31 2.35 0.63
CA ASN A 110 10.88 2.18 0.52
C ASN A 110 10.54 1.11 -0.54
N PRO A 111 9.28 0.65 -0.62
CA PRO A 111 8.86 -0.31 -1.63
C PRO A 111 9.27 0.08 -3.06
N ASP A 112 9.27 1.36 -3.41
CA ASP A 112 9.60 1.81 -4.77
C ASP A 112 11.11 1.96 -5.04
N GLY A 113 11.96 1.58 -4.10
CA GLY A 113 13.42 1.65 -4.23
C GLY A 113 14.02 3.00 -3.86
N ASN A 114 13.23 3.93 -3.34
CA ASN A 114 13.70 5.26 -2.93
C ASN A 114 14.11 5.26 -1.45
N PRO A 115 15.04 6.15 -1.03
CA PRO A 115 15.40 6.30 0.37
C PRO A 115 14.20 6.66 1.26
N THR A 116 14.03 5.99 2.40
CA THR A 116 12.91 6.26 3.32
C THR A 116 13.17 7.48 4.20
N TYR A 117 14.43 7.74 4.54
CA TYR A 117 14.85 8.90 5.33
C TYR A 117 16.24 9.38 4.87
N LEU A 118 16.59 10.61 5.26
CA LEU A 118 17.92 11.18 5.07
C LEU A 118 18.54 11.45 6.44
N GLU A 119 19.82 11.14 6.58
CA GLU A 119 20.60 11.41 7.79
C GLU A 119 21.60 12.52 7.50
N PHE A 120 21.66 13.50 8.41
CA PHE A 120 22.68 14.54 8.39
C PHE A 120 23.55 14.40 9.62
N LYS A 121 24.82 14.04 9.41
CA LYS A 121 25.82 14.02 10.48
C LYS A 121 26.14 15.45 10.92
N GLN A 122 26.55 15.59 12.18
CA GLN A 122 26.91 16.90 12.75
C GLN A 122 27.94 17.64 11.88
N GLU A 123 29.00 16.98 11.43
CA GLU A 123 30.02 17.57 10.54
C GLU A 123 29.44 18.08 9.21
N GLN A 124 28.42 17.39 8.67
CA GLN A 124 27.76 17.82 7.43
C GLN A 124 26.94 19.08 7.68
N LEU A 125 26.25 19.17 8.82
CA LEU A 125 25.53 20.37 9.22
C LEU A 125 26.49 21.54 9.44
N GLU A 126 27.60 21.34 10.16
CA GLU A 126 28.60 22.38 10.41
C GLU A 126 29.15 22.96 9.10
N ARG A 127 29.54 22.09 8.15
CA ARG A 127 29.98 22.50 6.81
C ARG A 127 28.90 23.28 6.04
N MET A 128 27.64 22.87 6.10
CA MET A 128 26.54 23.57 5.43
C MET A 128 26.33 24.99 5.96
N PHE A 129 26.64 25.22 7.25
CA PHE A 129 26.54 26.54 7.89
C PHE A 129 27.89 27.26 8.00
N GLY A 130 28.95 26.76 7.36
CA GLY A 130 30.27 27.39 7.30
C GLY A 130 31.03 27.42 8.63
N LYS A 131 30.78 26.43 9.50
CA LYS A 131 31.49 26.23 10.76
C LYS A 131 32.44 25.04 10.69
#